data_AF-A0A2M7QPJ7-F1
#
_entry.id   AF-A0A2M7QPJ7-F1
#
_cell.length_a   1.000
_cell.length_b   1.000
_cell.length_c   1.000
_cell.angle_alpha   90.00
_cell.angle_beta   90.00
_cell.angle_gamma   90.00
#
_symmetry.space_group_name_H-M   'P 1'
#
loop_
_entity.id
_entity.type
_entity.pdbx_description
1 polymer ?
#
loop_
_entity_poly.entity_id
_entity_poly.type
_entity_poly.pdbx_seq_one_letter_code
_entity_poly.pdbx_strand_id
1 'polypeptide(L)'
;SPKRLMSLVVVIDPDHGAPCPSHAIASIRDDIHQAAEDLRARERAADIAQIGAVCAVSGFSRSAHPAIAACVADWCERTGARGAVWTDLPCTFEAETGQPFSVDAGLAYLRALTGASAAEARRYIDSAPAATDTALRRRLARAPWWRG
;
A
#
# COMPACT_ATOMS: atom_id res chain seq x y z
N SER A 1 -9.98 -18.81 1.30
CA SER A 1 -9.70 -17.89 0.18
C SER A 1 -8.51 -18.45 -0.57
N PRO A 2 -8.50 -18.55 -1.92
CA PRO A 2 -7.31 -18.99 -2.67
C PRO A 2 -6.16 -18.11 -2.21
N LYS A 3 -5.27 -18.72 -1.43
CA LYS A 3 -4.18 -18.06 -0.72
C LYS A 3 -3.46 -17.19 -1.73
N ARG A 4 -3.24 -15.91 -1.36
CA ARG A 4 -2.51 -14.90 -2.15
C ARG A 4 -1.50 -15.64 -3.02
N LEU A 5 -1.64 -15.57 -4.35
CA LEU A 5 -0.79 -16.30 -5.31
C LEU A 5 0.65 -15.77 -5.30
N MET A 6 1.16 -15.41 -4.11
CA MET A 6 2.50 -14.91 -3.87
C MET A 6 2.83 -13.72 -4.77
N SER A 7 1.80 -12.91 -5.07
CA SER A 7 1.91 -11.68 -5.85
C SER A 7 2.39 -10.54 -4.94
N LEU A 8 3.40 -9.80 -5.38
CA LEU A 8 3.76 -8.55 -4.75
C LEU A 8 2.62 -7.55 -4.90
N VAL A 9 2.06 -7.13 -3.76
CA VAL A 9 1.04 -6.09 -3.67
C VAL A 9 1.67 -4.77 -3.25
N VAL A 10 1.04 -3.65 -3.62
CA VAL A 10 1.50 -2.33 -3.18
C VAL A 10 1.26 -2.20 -1.68
N VAL A 11 2.30 -1.74 -0.97
CA VAL A 11 2.26 -1.39 0.45
C VAL A 11 2.88 -0.01 0.63
N ILE A 12 2.68 0.58 1.82
CA ILE A 12 3.43 1.76 2.23
C ILE A 12 4.83 1.31 2.62
N ASP A 13 5.84 1.87 1.97
CA ASP A 13 7.25 1.55 2.20
C ASP A 13 8.03 2.87 2.24
N PRO A 14 8.35 3.38 3.45
CA PRO A 14 9.11 4.61 3.59
C PRO A 14 10.56 4.53 3.08
N ASP A 15 11.13 3.32 2.98
CA ASP A 15 12.57 3.12 2.76
C ASP A 15 12.90 2.83 1.29
N HIS A 16 12.09 2.00 0.63
CA HIS A 16 12.28 1.58 -0.76
C HIS A 16 11.14 1.99 -1.68
N GLY A 17 10.09 2.61 -1.13
CA GLY A 17 8.97 3.15 -1.89
C GLY A 17 9.31 4.43 -2.66
N ALA A 18 8.28 4.99 -3.28
CA ALA A 18 8.36 6.30 -3.92
C ALA A 18 7.02 7.02 -3.69
N PRO A 19 7.02 8.36 -3.50
CA PRO A 19 5.79 9.13 -3.50
C PRO A 19 5.02 8.89 -4.80
N CYS A 20 3.80 8.37 -4.68
CA CYS A 20 2.90 8.15 -5.80
C CYS A 20 1.62 8.95 -5.57
N PRO A 21 1.03 9.55 -6.62
CA PRO A 21 -0.30 10.15 -6.51
C PRO A 21 -1.31 9.13 -5.98
N SER A 22 -2.06 9.53 -4.96
CA SER A 22 -3.11 8.73 -4.34
C SER A 22 -4.46 9.43 -4.51
N HIS A 23 -5.50 8.63 -4.72
CA HIS A 23 -6.87 9.14 -4.80
C HIS A 23 -7.53 9.08 -3.43
N ALA A 24 -8.35 10.09 -3.14
CA ALA A 24 -9.17 10.15 -1.94
C ALA A 24 -10.64 10.30 -2.31
N ILE A 25 -11.53 9.81 -1.44
CA ILE A 25 -12.97 9.98 -1.54
C ILE A 25 -13.52 10.46 -0.20
N ALA A 26 -14.53 11.33 -0.22
CA ALA A 26 -15.19 11.79 0.98
C ALA A 26 -15.93 10.62 1.68
N SER A 27 -15.76 10.52 2.99
CA SER A 27 -16.57 9.63 3.82
C SER A 27 -17.89 10.32 4.18
N ILE A 28 -18.96 9.52 4.34
CA ILE A 28 -20.23 10.01 4.90
C ILE A 28 -20.19 10.11 6.43
N ARG A 29 -19.15 9.57 7.08
CA ARG A 29 -18.99 9.59 8.53
C ARG A 29 -18.46 10.94 8.97
N ASP A 30 -18.97 11.41 10.09
CA ASP A 30 -18.46 12.58 10.81
C ASP A 30 -17.44 12.20 11.90
N ASP A 31 -17.45 10.94 12.35
CA ASP A 31 -16.51 10.36 13.30
C ASP A 31 -15.36 9.59 12.63
N ILE A 32 -14.12 9.84 13.10
CA ILE A 32 -12.91 9.24 12.53
C ILE A 32 -12.79 7.74 12.81
N HIS A 33 -13.30 7.27 13.96
CA HIS A 33 -13.22 5.87 14.34
C HIS A 33 -14.21 5.04 13.52
N GLN A 34 -15.41 5.55 13.27
CA GLN A 34 -16.38 4.94 12.36
C GLN A 34 -15.86 4.89 10.92
N ALA A 35 -15.24 5.98 10.43
CA ALA A 35 -14.62 5.97 9.10
C ALA A 35 -13.50 4.92 8.99
N ALA A 36 -12.68 4.78 10.05
CA ALA A 36 -11.62 3.80 10.09
C ALA A 36 -12.16 2.36 10.11
N GLU A 37 -13.24 2.11 10.84
CA GLU A 37 -13.88 0.80 10.90
C GLU A 37 -14.56 0.42 9.59
N ASP A 38 -15.24 1.36 8.93
CA ASP A 38 -15.78 1.16 7.58
C ASP A 38 -14.65 0.77 6.59
N LEU A 39 -13.52 1.47 6.65
CA LEU A 39 -12.36 1.14 5.82
C LEU A 39 -11.77 -0.24 6.19
N ARG A 40 -11.63 -0.55 7.48
CA ARG A 40 -11.17 -1.86 7.96
C ARG A 40 -12.02 -2.99 7.39
N ALA A 41 -13.34 -2.85 7.46
CA ALA A 41 -14.29 -3.82 6.93
C ALA A 41 -14.19 -3.95 5.41
N ARG A 42 -14.07 -2.82 4.69
CA ARG A 42 -13.90 -2.80 3.22
C ARG A 42 -12.64 -3.53 2.77
N GLU A 43 -11.51 -3.25 3.42
CA GLU A 43 -10.21 -3.84 3.11
C GLU A 43 -10.03 -5.25 3.70
N ARG A 44 -10.99 -5.70 4.52
CA ARG A 44 -10.93 -6.95 5.29
C ARG A 44 -9.66 -7.04 6.15
N ALA A 45 -9.25 -5.91 6.71
CA ALA A 45 -8.14 -5.86 7.64
C ALA A 45 -8.52 -6.56 8.95
N ALA A 46 -7.60 -7.37 9.47
CA ALA A 46 -7.85 -8.21 10.65
C ALA A 46 -7.90 -7.38 11.94
N ASP A 47 -7.12 -6.29 11.98
CA ASP A 47 -6.97 -5.41 13.13
C ASP A 47 -7.15 -3.95 12.68
N ILE A 48 -7.77 -3.12 13.52
CA ILE A 48 -7.89 -1.68 13.31
C ILE A 48 -6.52 -0.97 13.30
N ALA A 49 -5.50 -1.56 13.91
CA ALA A 49 -4.11 -1.09 13.84
C ALA A 49 -3.54 -1.11 12.40
N GLN A 50 -4.13 -1.89 11.50
CA GLN A 50 -3.78 -1.92 10.07
C GLN A 50 -4.45 -0.79 9.27
N ILE A 51 -5.20 0.08 9.93
CA ILE A 51 -5.85 1.26 9.34
C ILE A 51 -5.27 2.51 10.01
N GLY A 52 -4.56 3.29 9.19
CA GLY A 52 -4.07 4.61 9.58
C GLY A 52 -5.23 5.60 9.67
N ALA A 53 -5.12 6.57 10.57
CA ALA A 53 -6.13 7.58 10.79
C ALA A 53 -5.53 8.86 11.36
N VAL A 54 -5.98 10.01 10.88
CA VAL A 54 -5.73 11.32 11.49
C VAL A 54 -7.02 12.11 11.63
N CYS A 55 -7.18 12.86 12.71
CA CYS A 55 -8.29 13.76 12.93
C CYS A 55 -7.76 15.14 13.33
N ALA A 56 -7.98 16.13 12.47
CA ALA A 56 -7.55 17.51 12.73
C ALA A 56 -8.33 18.16 13.89
N VAL A 57 -9.56 17.71 14.14
CA VAL A 57 -10.44 18.28 15.18
C VAL A 57 -9.99 17.84 16.58
N SER A 58 -9.71 16.55 16.77
CA SER A 58 -9.33 16.00 18.08
C SER A 58 -7.82 15.89 18.29
N GLY A 59 -7.02 16.07 17.23
CA GLY A 59 -5.58 15.78 17.26
C GLY A 59 -5.25 14.29 17.27
N PHE A 60 -6.24 13.41 17.11
CA PHE A 60 -6.03 11.96 17.07
C PHE A 60 -5.18 11.56 15.87
N SER A 61 -4.23 10.66 16.09
CA SER A 61 -3.37 10.10 15.04
C SER A 61 -3.02 8.65 15.35
N ARG A 62 -3.06 7.80 14.32
CA ARG A 62 -2.64 6.40 14.36
C ARG A 62 -2.03 6.02 13.03
N SER A 63 -0.84 5.43 13.06
CA SER A 63 -0.22 4.77 11.91
C SER A 63 0.91 3.87 12.39
N ALA A 64 1.19 2.80 11.64
CA ALA A 64 2.43 2.04 11.73
C ALA A 64 3.65 2.89 11.34
N HIS A 65 3.45 3.97 10.58
CA HIS A 65 4.49 4.84 10.06
C HIS A 65 4.24 6.31 10.47
N PRO A 66 4.88 6.82 11.53
CA PRO A 66 4.66 8.20 12.01
C PRO A 66 4.83 9.29 10.93
N ALA A 67 5.81 9.12 10.03
CA ALA A 67 6.03 10.05 8.92
C ALA A 67 4.86 10.11 7.92
N ILE A 68 4.16 8.98 7.75
CA ILE A 68 2.98 8.91 6.87
C ILE A 68 1.80 9.60 7.53
N ALA A 69 1.59 9.39 8.82
CA ALA A 69 0.58 10.12 9.58
C ALA A 69 0.79 11.64 9.48
N ALA A 70 2.04 12.12 9.61
CA ALA A 70 2.37 13.53 9.43
C ALA A 70 2.04 14.02 8.00
N CYS A 71 2.45 13.28 6.97
CA CYS A 71 2.15 13.62 5.57
C CYS A 71 0.63 13.71 5.29
N VAL A 72 -0.15 12.80 5.87
CA VAL A 72 -1.62 12.80 5.73
C VAL A 72 -2.25 13.94 6.54
N ALA A 73 -1.72 14.28 7.72
CA ALA A 73 -2.16 15.44 8.47
C ALA A 73 -1.94 16.74 7.68
N ASP A 74 -0.75 16.93 7.10
CA ASP A 74 -0.47 18.09 6.24
C ASP A 74 -1.39 18.12 5.01
N TRP A 75 -1.72 16.96 4.44
CA TRP A 75 -2.68 16.87 3.34
C TRP A 75 -4.10 17.28 3.77
N CYS A 76 -4.54 16.87 4.95
CA CYS A 76 -5.83 17.29 5.51
C CYS A 76 -5.89 18.82 5.67
N GLU A 77 -4.83 19.43 6.20
CA GLU A 77 -4.74 20.89 6.34
C GLU A 77 -4.83 21.60 4.99
N ARG A 78 -4.05 21.17 4.00
CA ARG A 78 -4.05 21.78 2.65
C ARG A 78 -5.38 21.63 1.91
N THR A 79 -6.13 20.56 2.18
CA THR A 79 -7.40 20.27 1.50
C THR A 79 -8.64 20.71 2.29
N GLY A 80 -8.47 21.14 3.54
CA GLY A 80 -9.57 21.45 4.45
C GLY A 80 -10.32 20.22 4.96
N ALA A 81 -9.76 19.01 4.79
CA ALA A 81 -10.35 17.80 5.34
C ALA A 81 -10.21 17.78 6.86
N ARG A 82 -11.29 17.40 7.57
CA ARG A 82 -11.28 17.31 9.05
C ARG A 82 -10.50 16.10 9.57
N GLY A 83 -10.15 15.17 8.70
CA GLY A 83 -9.48 13.92 9.01
C GLY A 83 -9.44 13.01 7.80
N ALA A 84 -8.64 11.95 7.89
CA ALA A 84 -8.48 10.96 6.83
C ALA A 84 -8.16 9.59 7.42
N VAL A 85 -8.54 8.55 6.69
CA VAL A 85 -8.22 7.16 6.99
C VAL A 85 -7.62 6.50 5.76
N TRP A 86 -6.68 5.59 5.95
CA TRP A 86 -6.01 4.88 4.86
C TRP A 86 -5.61 3.47 5.29
N THR A 87 -5.40 2.62 4.31
CA THR A 87 -4.90 1.27 4.53
C THR A 87 -3.42 1.35 4.91
N ASP A 88 -3.08 0.87 6.10
CA ASP A 88 -1.75 0.94 6.69
C ASP A 88 -1.25 -0.48 7.00
N LEU A 89 -1.34 -1.34 5.99
CA LEU A 89 -0.99 -2.75 6.10
C LEU A 89 0.52 -2.92 6.24
N PRO A 90 0.99 -3.82 7.12
CA PRO A 90 2.41 -4.10 7.24
C PRO A 90 2.95 -4.73 5.97
N CYS A 91 4.21 -4.43 5.64
CA CYS A 91 4.94 -5.17 4.64
C CYS A 91 5.19 -6.60 5.15
N THR A 92 4.72 -7.61 4.40
CA THR A 92 4.91 -9.02 4.76
C THR A 92 6.00 -9.69 3.92
N PHE A 93 6.75 -8.95 3.10
CA PHE A 93 7.70 -9.53 2.15
C PHE A 93 8.77 -10.37 2.86
N GLU A 94 9.38 -9.86 3.93
CA GLU A 94 10.39 -10.59 4.68
C GLU A 94 9.84 -11.84 5.36
N ALA A 95 8.65 -11.74 5.95
CA ALA A 95 8.00 -12.88 6.58
C ALA A 95 7.69 -14.02 5.58
N GLU A 96 7.38 -13.67 4.33
CA GLU A 96 7.01 -14.64 3.29
C GLU A 96 8.22 -15.16 2.49
N THR A 97 9.32 -14.39 2.41
CA THR A 97 10.49 -14.73 1.57
C THR A 97 11.75 -15.04 2.36
N GLY A 98 11.80 -14.71 3.64
CA GLY A 98 12.99 -14.81 4.50
C GLY A 98 14.06 -13.76 4.19
N GLN A 99 13.76 -12.75 3.36
CA GLN A 99 14.70 -11.66 3.03
C GLN A 99 14.00 -10.30 3.11
N PRO A 100 14.66 -9.25 3.63
CA PRO A 100 14.09 -7.91 3.63
C PRO A 100 13.81 -7.44 2.21
N PHE A 101 12.77 -6.61 2.06
CA PHE A 101 12.45 -6.07 0.74
C PHE A 101 13.56 -5.13 0.29
N SER A 102 13.92 -5.24 -0.98
CA SER A 102 14.66 -4.25 -1.74
C SER A 102 14.22 -4.37 -3.19
N VAL A 103 14.53 -3.38 -4.03
CA VAL A 103 14.20 -3.46 -5.45
C VAL A 103 14.82 -4.70 -6.11
N ASP A 104 16.07 -5.02 -5.77
CA ASP A 104 16.75 -6.20 -6.35
C ASP A 104 16.20 -7.51 -5.79
N ALA A 105 15.88 -7.59 -4.49
CA ALA A 105 15.21 -8.76 -3.91
C ALA A 105 13.81 -8.98 -4.51
N GLY A 106 13.04 -7.91 -4.73
CA GLY A 106 11.74 -7.97 -5.38
C GLY A 106 11.84 -8.45 -6.84
N LEU A 107 12.84 -7.98 -7.60
CA LEU A 107 13.10 -8.47 -8.96
C LEU A 107 13.48 -9.96 -8.98
N ALA A 108 14.37 -10.38 -8.07
CA ALA A 108 14.79 -11.77 -7.95
C ALA A 108 13.62 -12.68 -7.60
N TYR A 109 12.79 -12.27 -6.64
CA TYR A 109 11.57 -12.97 -6.24
C TYR A 109 10.61 -13.15 -7.42
N LEU A 110 10.27 -12.06 -8.12
CA LEU A 110 9.36 -12.11 -9.27
C LEU A 110 9.89 -13.00 -10.40
N ARG A 111 11.20 -13.02 -10.62
CA ARG A 111 11.83 -13.87 -11.64
C ARG A 111 11.80 -15.37 -11.28
N ALA A 112 11.75 -15.70 -9.98
CA ALA A 112 11.67 -17.07 -9.50
C ALA A 112 10.23 -17.63 -9.49
N LEU A 113 9.21 -16.78 -9.64
CA LEU A 113 7.82 -17.23 -9.72
C LEU A 113 7.58 -18.08 -10.98
N THR A 114 6.72 -19.08 -10.85
CA THR A 114 6.29 -19.95 -11.96
C THR A 114 4.78 -20.18 -11.92
N GLY A 115 4.22 -20.66 -13.04
CA GLY A 115 2.80 -21.04 -13.12
C GLY A 115 1.83 -19.91 -12.76
N ALA A 116 0.81 -20.23 -11.97
CA ALA A 116 -0.26 -19.30 -11.60
C ALA A 116 0.24 -18.07 -10.83
N SER A 117 1.28 -18.22 -9.99
CA SER A 117 1.84 -17.11 -9.22
C SER A 117 2.53 -16.08 -10.12
N ALA A 118 3.28 -16.53 -11.13
CA ALA A 118 3.91 -15.64 -12.10
C ALA A 118 2.85 -14.90 -12.93
N ALA A 119 1.82 -15.61 -13.41
CA ALA A 119 0.73 -15.02 -14.18
C ALA A 119 -0.04 -13.96 -13.36
N GLU A 120 -0.31 -14.24 -12.08
CA GLU A 120 -1.01 -13.30 -11.21
C GLU A 120 -0.16 -12.08 -10.87
N ALA A 121 1.12 -12.27 -10.54
CA ALA A 121 2.03 -11.16 -10.27
C ALA A 121 2.14 -10.22 -11.47
N ARG A 122 2.24 -10.81 -12.68
CA ARG A 122 2.21 -10.06 -13.95
C ARG A 122 0.90 -9.28 -14.10
N ARG A 123 -0.24 -9.95 -13.99
CA ARG A 123 -1.56 -9.33 -14.12
C ARG A 123 -1.72 -8.17 -13.15
N TYR A 124 -1.42 -8.37 -11.86
CA TYR A 124 -1.56 -7.35 -10.84
C TYR A 124 -0.66 -6.14 -11.08
N ILE A 125 0.61 -6.36 -11.39
CA ILE A 125 1.56 -5.28 -11.64
C ILE A 125 1.19 -4.54 -12.93
N ASP A 126 0.97 -5.24 -14.04
CA ASP A 126 0.72 -4.62 -15.33
C ASP A 126 -0.66 -3.94 -15.42
N SER A 127 -1.64 -4.35 -14.59
CA SER A 127 -2.97 -3.73 -14.52
C SER A 127 -3.05 -2.51 -13.59
N ALA A 128 -2.00 -2.22 -12.82
CA ALA A 128 -2.05 -1.08 -11.91
C ALA A 128 -2.00 0.25 -12.67
N PRO A 129 -2.60 1.33 -12.13
CA PRO A 129 -2.55 2.64 -12.74
C PRO A 129 -1.11 3.10 -13.01
N ALA A 130 -0.89 3.82 -14.11
CA ALA A 130 0.42 4.39 -14.44
C ALA A 130 0.98 5.31 -13.35
N ALA A 131 0.11 5.92 -12.54
CA ALA A 131 0.48 6.75 -11.40
C ALA A 131 1.14 5.96 -10.24
N THR A 132 0.96 4.63 -10.19
CA THR A 132 1.69 3.75 -9.26
C THR A 132 3.11 3.53 -9.79
N ASP A 133 3.91 4.58 -9.88
CA ASP A 133 5.26 4.55 -10.47
C ASP A 133 6.36 4.37 -9.40
N THR A 134 6.59 3.12 -9.02
CA THR A 134 7.62 2.74 -8.03
C THR A 134 8.95 2.38 -8.69
N ALA A 135 10.05 2.42 -7.93
CA ALA A 135 11.36 2.01 -8.43
C ALA A 135 11.37 0.58 -8.98
N LEU A 136 10.68 -0.36 -8.31
CA LEU A 136 10.50 -1.73 -8.80
C LEU A 136 9.81 -1.75 -10.16
N ARG A 137 8.70 -1.02 -10.33
CA ARG A 137 7.94 -0.98 -11.59
C ARG A 137 8.74 -0.36 -12.74
N ARG A 138 9.50 0.70 -12.48
CA ARG A 138 10.44 1.28 -13.48
C ARG A 138 11.51 0.29 -13.91
N ARG A 139 12.00 -0.55 -13.00
CA ARG A 139 12.99 -1.60 -13.31
C ARG A 139 12.36 -2.74 -14.13
N LEU A 140 11.16 -3.18 -13.75
CA LEU A 140 10.39 -4.19 -14.51
C LEU A 140 10.09 -3.73 -15.94
N ALA A 141 9.71 -2.46 -16.13
CA ALA A 141 9.47 -1.88 -17.46
C ALA A 141 10.70 -1.91 -18.38
N ARG A 142 11.91 -2.08 -17.85
CA ARG A 142 13.17 -2.20 -18.61
C ARG A 142 13.64 -3.64 -18.75
N ALA A 143 13.08 -4.58 -17.99
CA ALA A 143 13.52 -5.97 -17.94
C ALA A 143 12.94 -6.79 -19.13
N PRO A 144 13.76 -7.39 -20.00
CA PRO A 144 13.26 -8.17 -21.14
C PRO A 144 12.41 -9.37 -20.72
N TRP A 145 12.84 -10.09 -19.67
CA TRP A 145 12.10 -11.24 -19.13
C TRP A 145 10.74 -10.86 -18.52
N TRP A 146 10.51 -9.58 -18.24
CA TRP A 146 9.22 -9.09 -17.76
C TRP A 146 8.33 -8.59 -18.90
N ARG A 147 8.85 -8.24 -20.08
CA ARG A 147 8.04 -7.69 -21.18
C ARG A 147 7.64 -8.72 -22.23
N GLY A 148 8.20 -9.93 -22.14
CA GLY A 148 7.95 -11.05 -23.04
C GLY A 148 6.77 -11.90 -22.61
#